data_AF-A0A8C4QPK6-F1
#
_entry.id   AF-A0A8C4QPK6-F1
#
_cell.length_a   1.000
_cell.length_b   1.000
_cell.length_c   1.000
_cell.angle_alpha   90.00
_cell.angle_beta   90.00
_cell.angle_gamma   90.00
#
_symmetry.space_group_name_H-M   'P 1'
#
loop_
_entity.id
_entity.type
_entity.pdbx_description
1 polymer ?
#
loop_
_entity_poly.entity_id
_entity_poly.type
_entity_poly.pdbx_seq_one_letter_code
_entity_poly.pdbx_strand_id
1 'polypeptide(L)'
;DCSVLLLNDQSISRVHARLLVTHPNKNLVGSQHNVIQRPVVLLKDESKYGTWLEGERLQSGIVTHLGLNCHIQFGVFNSKFRAEYAPLVVVSSGQEITDRTSLGHVLLQLGGHLLSHWDDQVTHFVTPSLKVTVKTICALITQRPVVQAEYFTEYLSAVKVRKPPPSLSTFSPQEEEPSLPQGTLQLTPRPERTSLFSGKIFFFLNARQVSIPRTFMSPNLVYKDFFSSLLLFLCLVEQGYNYLFCTSKFHLSLH
;
A
#
# COMPACT_ATOMS: atom_id res chain seq x y z
N ASP A 1 22.75 -0.16 -11.32
CA ASP A 1 22.85 1.30 -11.39
C ASP A 1 21.84 1.90 -12.35
N CYS A 2 21.10 2.91 -11.90
CA CYS A 2 20.16 3.69 -12.72
C CYS A 2 20.65 5.15 -12.77
N SER A 3 20.49 5.81 -13.92
CA SER A 3 20.90 7.21 -14.11
C SER A 3 19.68 8.13 -14.17
N VAL A 4 19.70 9.19 -13.36
CA VAL A 4 18.75 10.30 -13.43
C VAL A 4 19.42 11.44 -14.18
N LEU A 5 18.82 11.89 -15.27
CA LEU A 5 19.36 12.97 -16.10
C LEU A 5 18.78 14.31 -15.65
N LEU A 6 19.67 15.23 -15.28
CA LEU A 6 19.33 16.61 -15.00
C LEU A 6 19.69 17.44 -16.24
N LEU A 7 18.66 17.90 -16.96
CA LEU A 7 18.81 18.65 -18.20
C LEU A 7 18.77 20.16 -17.93
N ASN A 8 19.31 20.94 -18.87
CA ASN A 8 19.23 22.40 -18.87
C ASN A 8 19.88 23.09 -17.66
N ASP A 9 20.89 22.46 -17.06
CA ASP A 9 21.68 23.04 -15.97
C ASP A 9 23.18 22.84 -16.23
N GLN A 10 23.85 23.90 -16.66
CA GLN A 10 25.28 23.89 -17.03
C GLN A 10 26.22 23.67 -15.84
N SER A 11 25.71 23.74 -14.61
CA SER A 11 26.47 23.45 -13.39
C SER A 11 26.44 21.98 -13.00
N ILE A 12 25.74 21.13 -13.77
CA ILE A 12 25.69 19.70 -13.49
C ILE A 12 26.89 18.98 -14.10
N SER A 13 27.64 18.27 -13.27
CA SER A 13 28.75 17.41 -13.71
C SER A 13 28.23 16.11 -14.34
N ARG A 14 29.04 15.49 -15.22
CA ARG A 14 28.67 14.21 -15.90
C ARG A 14 28.24 13.12 -14.92
N VAL A 15 28.96 13.02 -13.80
CA VAL A 15 28.56 12.28 -12.61
C VAL A 15 28.53 13.29 -11.48
N HIS A 16 27.34 13.80 -11.16
CA HIS A 16 27.19 14.86 -10.17
C HIS A 16 27.16 14.30 -8.75
N ALA A 17 26.32 13.30 -8.53
CA ALA A 17 26.18 12.67 -7.24
C ALA A 17 25.72 11.21 -7.42
N ARG A 18 25.93 10.41 -6.38
CA ARG A 18 25.43 9.03 -6.29
C ARG A 18 24.46 8.93 -5.14
N LEU A 19 23.29 8.38 -5.43
CA LEU A 19 22.29 8.01 -4.43
C LEU A 19 22.35 6.49 -4.23
N LEU A 20 22.50 6.08 -2.98
CA LEU A 20 22.39 4.69 -2.57
C LEU A 20 21.12 4.54 -1.73
N VAL A 21 20.18 3.73 -2.21
CA VAL A 21 18.94 3.42 -1.49
C VAL A 21 19.04 2.00 -0.96
N THR A 22 18.89 1.86 0.36
CA THR A 22 18.88 0.56 1.03
C THR A 22 17.49 0.29 1.60
N HIS A 23 16.88 -0.82 1.19
CA HIS A 23 15.60 -1.27 1.71
C HIS A 23 15.78 -2.55 2.55
N PRO A 24 15.44 -2.53 3.85
CA PRO A 24 15.67 -3.70 4.70
C PRO A 24 14.82 -4.93 4.34
N ASN A 25 15.43 -6.11 4.25
CA ASN A 25 14.72 -7.38 4.00
C ASN A 25 13.67 -7.74 5.06
N LYS A 26 13.83 -7.21 6.29
CA LYS A 26 12.87 -7.37 7.40
C LYS A 26 11.48 -6.76 7.14
N ASN A 27 11.34 -5.99 6.06
CA ASN A 27 10.07 -5.46 5.55
C ASN A 27 9.24 -6.50 4.78
N LEU A 28 9.78 -7.71 4.60
CA LEU A 28 9.05 -8.88 4.12
C LEU A 28 8.47 -9.70 5.29
N VAL A 29 7.52 -10.56 4.96
CA VAL A 29 6.82 -11.45 5.89
C VAL A 29 7.81 -12.32 6.65
N GLY A 30 7.79 -12.26 7.98
CA GLY A 30 8.63 -13.10 8.87
C GLY A 30 9.25 -12.37 10.06
N SER A 31 9.20 -11.03 10.10
CA SER A 31 9.59 -10.26 11.28
C SER A 31 8.46 -10.25 12.31
N GLN A 32 8.74 -10.71 13.53
CA GLN A 32 7.77 -10.82 14.64
C GLN A 32 7.19 -9.47 15.12
N HIS A 33 7.62 -8.36 14.51
CA HIS A 33 7.06 -7.04 14.70
C HIS A 33 6.81 -6.40 13.33
N ASN A 34 5.54 -6.08 13.05
CA ASN A 34 5.04 -5.32 11.89
C ASN A 34 5.55 -3.87 11.86
N VAL A 35 6.83 -3.63 12.14
CA VAL A 35 7.44 -2.31 12.08
C VAL A 35 7.97 -2.12 10.66
N ILE A 36 7.15 -1.45 9.83
CA ILE A 36 7.52 -0.96 8.50
C ILE A 36 8.77 -0.09 8.66
N GLN A 37 9.93 -0.61 8.23
CA GLN A 37 11.17 0.13 8.29
C GLN A 37 11.37 0.91 7.01
N ARG A 38 11.53 2.22 7.15
CA ARG A 38 11.71 3.09 6.01
C ARG A 38 13.05 2.80 5.30
N PRO A 39 13.11 2.99 3.98
CA PRO A 39 14.37 2.89 3.27
C PRO A 39 15.34 3.97 3.74
N VAL A 40 16.62 3.64 3.74
CA VAL A 40 17.71 4.58 4.03
C VAL A 40 18.27 5.07 2.70
N VAL A 41 18.38 6.40 2.56
CA VAL A 41 18.94 7.04 1.37
C VAL A 41 20.22 7.73 1.76
N LEU A 42 21.31 7.39 1.05
CA LEU A 42 22.62 7.99 1.23
C LEU A 42 22.98 8.75 -0.04
N LEU A 43 23.52 9.96 0.13
CA LEU A 43 23.93 10.84 -0.96
C LEU A 43 25.43 11.09 -0.87
N LYS A 44 26.12 10.91 -1.98
CA LYS A 44 27.54 11.25 -2.13
C LYS A 44 27.71 12.23 -3.27
N ASP A 45 28.21 13.43 -2.97
CA ASP A 45 28.58 14.43 -3.98
C ASP A 45 29.91 14.05 -4.65
N GLU A 46 29.95 14.11 -5.97
CA GLU A 46 31.16 13.90 -6.80
C GLU A 46 31.33 15.04 -7.83
N SER A 47 30.66 16.17 -7.60
CA SER A 47 30.50 17.22 -8.59
C SER A 47 31.56 18.30 -8.50
N LYS A 48 31.78 19.01 -9.62
CA LYS A 48 32.65 20.20 -9.66
C LYS A 48 32.05 21.38 -8.89
N TYR A 49 30.74 21.60 -9.05
CA TYR A 49 30.08 22.79 -8.52
C TYR A 49 29.43 22.58 -7.15
N GLY A 50 29.38 21.34 -6.65
CA GLY A 50 28.85 20.99 -5.34
C GLY A 50 27.38 20.58 -5.35
N THR A 51 26.98 19.97 -4.24
CA THR A 51 25.59 19.66 -3.90
C THR A 51 25.27 20.32 -2.55
N TRP A 52 24.05 20.83 -2.39
CA TRP A 52 23.57 21.43 -1.15
C TRP A 52 22.40 20.64 -0.59
N LEU A 53 22.38 20.49 0.74
CA LEU A 53 21.31 19.87 1.50
C LEU A 53 20.81 20.89 2.52
N GLU A 54 19.52 21.26 2.47
CA GLU A 54 18.92 22.29 3.34
C GLU A 54 19.70 23.62 3.33
N GLY A 55 20.28 23.98 2.18
CA GLY A 55 21.08 25.20 2.02
C GLY A 55 22.53 25.09 2.45
N GLU A 56 22.95 23.98 3.07
CA GLU A 56 24.34 23.72 3.44
C GLU A 56 25.07 22.93 2.35
N ARG A 57 26.26 23.38 1.97
CA ARG A 57 27.07 22.71 0.95
C ARG A 57 27.66 21.41 1.53
N LEU A 58 27.40 20.29 0.87
CA LEU A 58 27.98 19.01 1.22
C LEU A 58 29.48 18.97 0.90
N GLN A 59 30.23 18.24 1.74
CA GLN A 59 31.64 17.98 1.47
C GLN A 59 31.77 16.92 0.37
N SER A 60 32.51 17.25 -0.68
CA SER A 60 32.68 16.37 -1.83
C SER A 60 33.35 15.05 -1.42
N GLY A 61 32.85 13.94 -1.97
CA GLY A 61 33.33 12.59 -1.69
C GLY A 61 32.79 11.96 -0.40
N ILE A 62 32.18 12.75 0.50
CA ILE A 62 31.61 12.23 1.76
C ILE A 62 30.18 11.76 1.55
N VAL A 63 29.87 10.59 2.13
CA VAL A 63 28.53 10.02 2.14
C VAL A 63 27.71 10.68 3.26
N THR A 64 26.56 11.24 2.89
CA THR A 64 25.66 11.95 3.81
C THR A 64 24.30 11.25 3.85
N HIS A 65 23.71 11.12 5.04
CA HIS A 65 22.37 10.58 5.18
C HIS A 65 21.33 11.60 4.71
N LEU A 66 20.38 11.14 3.91
CA LEU A 66 19.35 11.99 3.35
C LEU A 66 18.05 11.84 4.14
N GLY A 67 17.60 12.94 4.75
CA GLY A 67 16.37 12.99 5.52
C GLY A 67 15.11 12.94 4.64
N LEU A 68 13.96 12.70 5.27
CA LEU A 68 12.68 12.84 4.58
C LEU A 68 12.32 14.31 4.38
N ASN A 69 11.66 14.59 3.26
CA ASN A 69 11.20 15.94 2.89
C ASN A 69 12.33 16.98 2.80
N CYS A 70 13.58 16.54 2.68
CA CYS A 70 14.68 17.47 2.61
C CYS A 70 14.83 18.05 1.19
N HIS A 71 15.29 19.29 1.13
CA HIS A 71 15.59 20.02 -0.09
C HIS A 71 17.04 19.80 -0.47
N ILE A 72 17.24 19.35 -1.70
CA ILE A 72 18.53 19.06 -2.28
C ILE A 72 18.69 19.97 -3.49
N GLN A 73 19.82 20.63 -3.60
CA GLN A 73 20.19 21.37 -4.80
C GLN A 73 21.47 20.78 -5.38
N PHE A 74 21.42 20.38 -6.64
CA PHE A 74 22.59 19.96 -7.39
C PHE A 74 23.12 21.14 -8.19
N GLY A 75 24.40 21.48 -8.04
CA GLY A 75 24.97 22.64 -8.71
C GLY A 75 24.40 23.98 -8.22
N VAL A 76 24.64 25.05 -8.97
CA VAL A 76 24.42 26.43 -8.51
C VAL A 76 23.16 27.09 -9.11
N PHE A 77 22.45 26.41 -10.01
CA PHE A 77 21.27 26.97 -10.69
C PHE A 77 19.95 26.38 -10.16
N ASN A 78 19.17 25.75 -11.03
CA ASN A 78 17.75 25.46 -10.81
C ASN A 78 17.46 23.98 -10.53
N SER A 79 18.48 23.12 -10.46
CA SER A 79 18.33 21.69 -10.15
C SER A 79 18.04 21.47 -8.66
N LYS A 80 16.87 21.92 -8.22
CA LYS A 80 16.37 21.85 -6.84
C LYS A 80 15.28 20.78 -6.74
N PHE A 81 15.42 19.89 -5.76
CA PHE A 81 14.58 18.73 -5.56
C PHE A 81 14.17 18.61 -4.11
N ARG A 82 13.07 17.90 -3.87
CA ARG A 82 12.65 17.47 -2.54
C ARG A 82 12.63 15.95 -2.52
N ALA A 83 13.24 15.36 -1.50
CA ALA A 83 13.16 13.92 -1.32
C ALA A 83 11.88 13.54 -0.59
N GLU A 84 11.06 12.72 -1.22
CA GLU A 84 9.78 12.27 -0.69
C GLU A 84 9.74 10.76 -0.56
N TYR A 85 9.01 10.28 0.44
CA TYR A 85 8.77 8.84 0.64
C TYR A 85 7.31 8.52 0.33
N ALA A 86 7.10 7.77 -0.74
CA ALA A 86 5.83 7.16 -1.06
C ALA A 86 5.86 5.69 -0.60
N PRO A 87 5.07 5.29 0.42
CA PRO A 87 5.06 3.92 0.90
C PRO A 87 4.41 2.99 -0.13
N LEU A 88 5.03 1.82 -0.35
CA LEU A 88 4.42 0.70 -1.06
C LEU A 88 4.20 -0.45 -0.09
N VAL A 89 3.01 -0.55 0.48
CA VAL A 89 2.67 -1.57 1.49
C VAL A 89 1.58 -2.47 0.94
N VAL A 90 1.88 -3.75 0.86
CA VAL A 90 1.02 -4.76 0.25
C VAL A 90 0.60 -5.77 1.29
N VAL A 91 -0.68 -6.17 1.25
CA VAL A 91 -1.18 -7.34 1.96
C VAL A 91 -1.71 -8.32 0.93
N SER A 92 -1.55 -9.62 1.19
CA SER A 92 -2.06 -10.64 0.28
C SER A 92 -2.88 -11.74 0.97
N SER A 93 -3.72 -12.42 0.19
CA SER A 93 -4.45 -13.62 0.60
C SER A 93 -4.69 -14.57 -0.57
N GLY A 94 -4.97 -15.84 -0.27
CA GLY A 94 -5.37 -16.83 -1.29
C GLY A 94 -4.25 -17.29 -2.21
N GLN A 95 -3.01 -16.89 -1.97
CA GLN A 95 -1.83 -17.29 -2.73
C GLN A 95 -1.17 -18.51 -2.10
N GLU A 96 -0.56 -19.35 -2.93
CA GLU A 96 0.35 -20.40 -2.45
C GLU A 96 1.60 -19.78 -1.81
N ILE A 97 2.31 -20.59 -1.01
CA ILE A 97 3.52 -20.13 -0.29
C ILE A 97 4.60 -19.69 -1.28
N THR A 98 4.76 -20.41 -2.38
CA THR A 98 5.67 -20.12 -3.49
C THR A 98 5.35 -18.77 -4.12
N ASP A 99 4.09 -18.54 -4.50
CA ASP A 99 3.64 -17.29 -5.12
C ASP A 99 3.79 -16.09 -4.19
N ARG A 100 3.45 -16.27 -2.90
CA ARG A 100 3.64 -15.24 -1.88
C ARG A 100 5.12 -14.88 -1.69
N THR A 101 6.01 -15.86 -1.79
CA THR A 101 7.46 -15.65 -1.70
C THR A 101 7.96 -14.88 -2.92
N SER A 102 7.54 -15.28 -4.13
CA SER A 102 7.84 -14.58 -5.38
C SER A 102 7.37 -13.12 -5.36
N LEU A 103 6.13 -12.87 -4.91
CA LEU A 103 5.60 -11.53 -4.71
C LEU A 103 6.47 -10.73 -3.72
N GLY A 104 6.90 -11.34 -2.61
CA GLY A 104 7.81 -10.73 -1.65
C GLY A 104 9.13 -10.27 -2.29
N HIS A 105 9.74 -11.10 -3.15
CA HIS A 105 10.97 -10.74 -3.87
C HIS A 105 10.77 -9.57 -4.83
N VAL A 106 9.68 -9.56 -5.59
CA VAL A 106 9.34 -8.46 -6.51
C VAL A 106 9.13 -7.16 -5.72
N LEU A 107 8.36 -7.21 -4.64
CA LEU A 107 8.13 -6.05 -3.77
C LEU A 107 9.41 -5.54 -3.15
N LEU A 108 10.32 -6.42 -2.70
CA LEU A 108 11.61 -6.01 -2.17
C LEU A 108 12.41 -5.19 -3.17
N GLN A 109 12.45 -5.61 -4.44
CA GLN A 109 13.14 -4.87 -5.51
C GLN A 109 12.48 -3.52 -5.81
N LEU A 110 11.17 -3.42 -5.61
CA LEU A 110 10.41 -2.16 -5.70
C LEU A 110 10.53 -1.28 -4.44
N GLY A 111 11.22 -1.72 -3.38
CA GLY A 111 11.26 -1.00 -2.10
C GLY A 111 9.96 -1.09 -1.29
N GLY A 112 9.14 -2.09 -1.57
CA GLY A 112 7.84 -2.34 -0.95
C GLY A 112 7.88 -3.27 0.26
N HIS A 113 6.74 -3.35 0.94
CA HIS A 113 6.52 -4.16 2.15
C HIS A 113 5.44 -5.19 1.89
N LEU A 114 5.57 -6.39 2.48
CA LEU A 114 4.54 -7.42 2.42
C LEU A 114 4.09 -7.80 3.84
N LEU A 115 2.84 -7.50 4.16
CA LEU A 115 2.24 -7.75 5.47
C LEU A 115 1.47 -9.07 5.51
N SER A 116 1.35 -9.67 6.70
CA SER A 116 0.47 -10.81 6.96
C SER A 116 -0.98 -10.39 7.21
N HIS A 117 -1.17 -9.24 7.83
CA HIS A 117 -2.46 -8.69 8.25
C HIS A 117 -2.68 -7.30 7.64
N TRP A 118 -3.94 -6.86 7.66
CA TRP A 118 -4.28 -5.50 7.23
C TRP A 118 -3.71 -4.48 8.21
N ASP A 119 -3.31 -3.32 7.70
CA ASP A 119 -2.85 -2.14 8.45
C ASP A 119 -3.31 -0.87 7.72
N ASP A 120 -3.33 0.26 8.41
CA ASP A 120 -3.72 1.57 7.85
C ASP A 120 -2.87 2.00 6.68
N GLN A 121 -1.60 1.60 6.72
CA GLN A 121 -0.62 1.93 5.72
C GLN A 121 -0.73 1.07 4.47
N VAL A 122 -1.60 0.04 4.45
CA VAL A 122 -1.81 -0.79 3.27
C VAL A 122 -2.23 0.08 2.09
N THR A 123 -1.48 -0.05 1.02
CA THR A 123 -1.69 0.64 -0.25
C THR A 123 -2.35 -0.24 -1.30
N HIS A 124 -2.09 -1.54 -1.27
CA HIS A 124 -2.59 -2.51 -2.25
C HIS A 124 -2.98 -3.82 -1.57
N PHE A 125 -4.09 -4.42 -2.03
CA PHE A 125 -4.49 -5.76 -1.67
C PHE A 125 -4.30 -6.71 -2.85
N VAL A 126 -3.60 -7.82 -2.62
CA VAL A 126 -3.32 -8.82 -3.67
C VAL A 126 -4.07 -10.12 -3.39
N THR A 127 -4.81 -10.59 -4.40
CA THR A 127 -5.53 -11.87 -4.35
C THR A 127 -5.63 -12.44 -5.77
N PRO A 128 -5.49 -13.76 -5.98
CA PRO A 128 -5.58 -14.36 -7.31
C PRO A 128 -7.02 -14.33 -7.86
N SER A 129 -7.99 -14.59 -6.98
CA SER A 129 -9.42 -14.45 -7.25
C SER A 129 -10.11 -13.62 -6.17
N LEU A 130 -11.19 -12.96 -6.56
CA LEU A 130 -11.96 -12.11 -5.67
C LEU A 130 -13.00 -12.96 -4.94
N LYS A 131 -12.76 -13.10 -3.64
CA LYS A 131 -13.71 -13.62 -2.66
C LYS A 131 -14.00 -12.53 -1.64
N VAL A 132 -15.17 -12.53 -1.03
CA VAL A 132 -15.49 -11.52 -0.02
C VAL A 132 -14.93 -11.94 1.33
N THR A 133 -13.65 -11.64 1.48
CA THR A 133 -12.90 -11.82 2.71
C THR A 133 -12.84 -10.52 3.51
N VAL A 134 -12.36 -10.63 4.75
CA VAL A 134 -11.99 -9.48 5.58
C VAL A 134 -11.18 -8.44 4.81
N LYS A 135 -10.10 -8.87 4.15
CA LYS A 135 -9.14 -8.00 3.46
C LYS A 135 -9.77 -7.33 2.25
N THR A 136 -10.67 -8.03 1.56
CA THR A 136 -11.48 -7.46 0.47
C THR A 136 -12.31 -6.30 0.99
N ILE A 137 -13.05 -6.51 2.09
CA ILE A 137 -13.86 -5.46 2.70
C ILE A 137 -12.99 -4.29 3.18
N CYS A 138 -11.87 -4.56 3.85
CA CYS A 138 -10.92 -3.52 4.24
C CYS A 138 -10.51 -2.67 3.04
N ALA A 139 -10.11 -3.31 1.94
CA ALA A 139 -9.67 -2.64 0.73
C ALA A 139 -10.78 -1.76 0.14
N LEU A 140 -12.00 -2.27 0.04
CA LEU A 140 -13.13 -1.50 -0.51
C LEU A 140 -13.48 -0.27 0.33
N ILE A 141 -13.53 -0.40 1.66
CA ILE A 141 -13.85 0.72 2.57
C ILE A 141 -12.76 1.78 2.52
N THR A 142 -11.49 1.35 2.55
CA THR A 142 -10.31 2.22 2.56
C THR A 142 -9.87 2.67 1.16
N GLN A 143 -10.67 2.37 0.13
CA GLN A 143 -10.42 2.78 -1.26
C GLN A 143 -9.10 2.26 -1.83
N ARG A 144 -8.63 1.11 -1.37
CA ARG A 144 -7.39 0.50 -1.84
C ARG A 144 -7.65 -0.40 -3.04
N PRO A 145 -6.80 -0.33 -4.08
CA PRO A 145 -6.90 -1.22 -5.21
C PRO A 145 -6.75 -2.69 -4.80
N VAL A 146 -7.56 -3.53 -5.44
CA VAL A 146 -7.49 -4.98 -5.36
C VAL A 146 -6.96 -5.50 -6.69
N VAL A 147 -5.79 -6.12 -6.69
CA VAL A 147 -5.08 -6.53 -7.92
C VAL A 147 -4.53 -7.95 -7.83
N GLN A 148 -4.20 -8.54 -8.97
CA GLN A 148 -3.43 -9.78 -9.04
C GLN A 148 -1.91 -9.49 -8.89
N ALA A 149 -1.11 -10.52 -8.60
CA ALA A 149 0.31 -10.38 -8.28
C ALA A 149 1.15 -9.89 -9.48
N GLU A 150 0.70 -10.21 -10.69
CA GLU A 150 1.26 -9.89 -11.99
C GLU A 150 1.42 -8.38 -12.19
N TYR A 151 0.57 -7.58 -11.55
CA TYR A 151 0.70 -6.12 -11.53
C TYR A 151 2.10 -5.69 -11.07
N PHE A 152 2.62 -6.30 -10.00
CA PHE A 152 3.92 -5.93 -9.45
C PHE A 152 5.08 -6.42 -10.32
N THR A 153 4.92 -7.57 -10.97
CA THR A 153 5.90 -8.08 -11.95
C THR A 153 6.01 -7.15 -13.16
N GLU A 154 4.87 -6.70 -13.68
CA GLU A 154 4.83 -5.73 -14.78
C GLU A 154 5.35 -4.35 -14.33
N TYR A 155 5.01 -3.92 -13.12
CA TYR A 155 5.50 -2.68 -12.56
C TYR A 155 7.04 -2.69 -12.42
N LEU A 156 7.62 -3.77 -11.88
CA LEU A 156 9.07 -3.93 -11.81
C LEU A 156 9.72 -3.91 -13.20
N SER A 157 9.09 -4.52 -14.19
CA SER A 157 9.55 -4.48 -15.58
C SER A 157 9.52 -3.06 -16.14
N ALA A 158 8.43 -2.33 -15.93
CA ALA A 158 8.28 -0.93 -16.32
C ALA A 158 9.34 -0.03 -15.69
N VAL A 159 9.66 -0.22 -14.40
CA VAL A 159 10.72 0.51 -13.70
C VAL A 159 12.08 0.28 -14.36
N LYS A 160 12.42 -0.96 -14.71
CA LYS A 160 13.69 -1.30 -15.36
C LYS A 160 13.86 -0.61 -16.72
N VAL A 161 12.77 -0.39 -17.45
CA VAL A 161 12.77 0.29 -18.76
C VAL A 161 12.33 1.76 -18.70
N ARG A 162 12.20 2.34 -17.50
CA ARG A 162 11.82 3.75 -17.26
C ARG A 162 10.47 4.14 -17.86
N LYS A 163 9.50 3.23 -17.81
CA LYS A 163 8.11 3.46 -18.21
C LYS A 163 7.23 3.77 -16.99
N PRO A 164 6.08 4.44 -17.18
CA PRO A 164 5.11 4.63 -16.10
C PRO A 164 4.60 3.29 -15.55
N PRO A 165 4.07 3.27 -14.31
CA PRO A 165 3.44 2.08 -13.75
C PRO A 165 2.29 1.58 -14.63
N PRO A 166 2.05 0.26 -14.68
CA PRO A 166 0.90 -0.29 -15.39
C PRO A 166 -0.43 0.21 -14.81
N SER A 167 -1.49 0.16 -15.62
CA SER A 167 -2.84 0.49 -15.13
C SER A 167 -3.29 -0.55 -14.11
N LEU A 168 -3.84 -0.12 -12.96
CA LEU A 168 -4.38 -1.04 -11.97
C LEU A 168 -5.59 -1.84 -12.51
N SER A 169 -6.40 -1.22 -13.37
CA SER A 169 -7.64 -1.82 -13.89
C SER A 169 -7.41 -3.10 -14.69
N THR A 170 -6.27 -3.20 -15.40
CA THR A 170 -5.93 -4.37 -16.23
C THR A 170 -5.49 -5.58 -15.41
N PHE A 171 -5.30 -5.43 -14.09
CA PHE A 171 -4.89 -6.50 -13.18
C PHE A 171 -5.95 -6.76 -12.10
N SER A 172 -7.22 -6.45 -12.38
CA SER A 172 -8.31 -6.76 -11.45
C SER A 172 -8.52 -8.28 -11.37
N PRO A 173 -8.61 -8.88 -10.17
CA PRO A 173 -8.86 -10.32 -10.04
C PRO A 173 -10.25 -10.70 -10.54
N GLN A 174 -10.37 -11.92 -11.04
CA GLN A 174 -11.66 -12.48 -11.45
C GLN A 174 -12.58 -12.70 -10.24
N GLU A 175 -13.86 -12.38 -10.40
CA GLU A 175 -14.88 -12.66 -9.39
C GLU A 175 -15.12 -14.17 -9.25
N GLU A 176 -14.90 -14.70 -8.04
CA GLU A 176 -15.16 -16.09 -7.67
C GLU A 176 -15.91 -16.13 -6.33
N GLU A 177 -17.02 -15.42 -6.26
CA GLU A 177 -17.88 -15.38 -5.07
C GLU A 177 -19.22 -16.09 -5.34
N PRO A 178 -19.38 -17.37 -4.94
CA PRO A 178 -20.60 -18.12 -5.21
C PRO A 178 -21.83 -17.56 -4.48
N SER A 179 -21.62 -16.80 -3.41
CA SER A 179 -22.70 -16.24 -2.60
C SER A 179 -23.34 -14.98 -3.19
N LEU A 180 -22.75 -14.40 -4.25
CA LEU A 180 -23.22 -13.19 -4.90
C LEU A 180 -23.43 -13.41 -6.40
N PRO A 181 -24.41 -12.73 -7.02
CA PRO A 181 -24.51 -12.70 -8.48
C PRO A 181 -23.23 -12.12 -9.09
N GLN A 182 -22.82 -12.66 -10.24
CA GLN A 182 -21.66 -12.15 -10.97
C GLN A 182 -21.84 -10.67 -11.35
N GLY A 183 -20.79 -9.86 -11.19
CA GLY A 183 -20.80 -8.43 -11.48
C GLY A 183 -21.37 -7.55 -10.36
N THR A 184 -21.71 -8.14 -9.21
CA THR A 184 -22.17 -7.38 -8.03
C THR A 184 -21.02 -6.62 -7.36
N LEU A 185 -19.80 -7.16 -7.40
CA LEU A 185 -18.67 -6.61 -6.64
C LEU A 185 -17.90 -5.56 -7.44
N GLN A 186 -18.24 -4.28 -7.23
CA GLN A 186 -17.47 -3.20 -7.83
C GLN A 186 -16.19 -2.92 -7.04
N LEU A 187 -15.05 -3.33 -7.62
CA LEU A 187 -13.70 -3.11 -7.08
C LEU A 187 -13.17 -1.68 -7.25
N THR A 188 -13.86 -0.85 -8.02
CA THR A 188 -13.47 0.53 -8.22
C THR A 188 -13.62 1.33 -6.91
N PRO A 189 -12.76 2.35 -6.70
CA PRO A 189 -12.93 3.29 -5.60
C PRO A 189 -14.32 3.97 -5.66
N ARG A 190 -15.03 3.95 -4.54
CA ARG A 190 -16.30 4.61 -4.28
C ARG A 190 -16.21 5.35 -2.95
N PRO A 191 -15.98 6.69 -2.95
CA PRO A 191 -15.76 7.48 -1.74
C PRO A 191 -16.85 7.33 -0.67
N GLU A 192 -18.09 7.04 -1.07
CA GLU A 192 -19.25 6.83 -0.20
C GLU A 192 -19.01 5.70 0.82
N ARG A 193 -18.18 4.70 0.46
CA ARG A 193 -17.84 3.59 1.34
C ARG A 193 -17.06 4.02 2.58
N THR A 194 -16.37 5.16 2.54
CA THR A 194 -15.62 5.69 3.69
C THR A 194 -16.54 6.16 4.81
N SER A 195 -17.76 6.60 4.47
CA SER A 195 -18.78 7.07 5.41
C SER A 195 -19.83 6.02 5.76
N LEU A 196 -19.76 4.82 5.17
CA LEU A 196 -20.80 3.78 5.27
C LEU A 196 -21.18 3.43 6.72
N PHE A 197 -20.20 3.47 7.60
CA PHE A 197 -20.32 3.10 9.01
C PHE A 197 -20.42 4.31 9.94
N SER A 198 -20.42 5.54 9.39
CA SER A 198 -20.47 6.76 10.19
C SER A 198 -21.76 6.82 10.99
N GLY A 199 -21.64 7.11 12.29
CA GLY A 199 -22.78 7.21 13.21
C GLY A 199 -23.46 5.88 13.54
N LYS A 200 -22.90 4.72 13.14
CA LYS A 200 -23.44 3.39 13.48
C LYS A 200 -22.72 2.83 14.71
N ILE A 201 -23.47 2.16 15.59
CA ILE A 201 -22.95 1.48 16.78
C ILE A 201 -23.01 -0.03 16.56
N PHE A 202 -21.90 -0.71 16.86
CA PHE A 202 -21.78 -2.16 16.73
C PHE A 202 -21.66 -2.80 18.11
N PHE A 203 -22.49 -3.82 18.38
CA PHE A 203 -22.44 -4.60 19.61
C PHE A 203 -21.75 -5.94 19.35
N PHE A 204 -20.77 -6.28 20.17
CA PHE A 204 -20.05 -7.54 20.12
C PHE A 204 -20.35 -8.36 21.37
N LEU A 205 -20.51 -9.66 21.20
CA LEU A 205 -21.00 -10.58 22.23
C LEU A 205 -19.87 -11.24 23.03
N ASN A 206 -18.60 -11.17 22.58
CA ASN A 206 -17.47 -11.68 23.35
C ASN A 206 -16.16 -10.89 23.12
N ALA A 207 -15.24 -10.95 24.10
CA ALA A 207 -13.95 -10.25 24.04
C ALA A 207 -12.91 -10.89 23.08
N ARG A 208 -13.14 -12.10 22.57
CA ARG A 208 -12.28 -12.72 21.54
C ARG A 208 -12.58 -12.15 20.15
N GLN A 209 -13.76 -11.54 19.96
CA GLN A 209 -14.18 -10.75 18.80
C GLN A 209 -13.49 -9.37 18.73
N VAL A 210 -12.32 -9.17 19.34
CA VAL A 210 -11.71 -7.84 19.57
C VAL A 210 -10.25 -7.78 19.03
N SER A 211 -9.81 -8.70 18.17
CA SER A 211 -8.46 -8.60 17.57
C SER A 211 -8.49 -8.16 16.10
N ILE A 212 -8.65 -6.84 15.87
CA ILE A 212 -8.62 -6.24 14.52
C ILE A 212 -7.67 -5.04 14.37
N PRO A 213 -7.11 -4.84 13.16
CA PRO A 213 -6.31 -3.68 12.78
C PRO A 213 -6.98 -2.34 13.05
N ARG A 214 -6.20 -1.35 13.50
CA ARG A 214 -6.66 -0.01 13.94
C ARG A 214 -7.28 0.86 12.83
N THR A 215 -7.30 0.36 11.60
CA THR A 215 -7.73 1.08 10.40
C THR A 215 -9.19 1.45 10.32
N PHE A 216 -9.98 0.86 11.21
CA PHE A 216 -11.40 1.11 11.33
C PHE A 216 -11.74 2.14 12.41
N MET A 217 -10.74 2.78 13.03
CA MET A 217 -10.95 3.62 14.22
C MET A 217 -11.31 5.07 13.88
N SER A 218 -12.61 5.35 13.83
CA SER A 218 -13.17 6.33 14.78
C SER A 218 -12.94 5.77 16.20
N PRO A 219 -12.64 6.56 17.25
CA PRO A 219 -12.04 6.11 18.52
C PRO A 219 -12.74 4.98 19.32
N ASN A 220 -13.80 4.34 18.82
CA ASN A 220 -14.60 3.36 19.55
C ASN A 220 -14.98 2.10 18.74
N LEU A 221 -14.09 1.49 17.97
CA LEU A 221 -14.43 0.18 17.38
C LEU A 221 -13.26 -0.80 17.25
N VAL A 222 -13.51 -2.03 17.69
CA VAL A 222 -12.58 -3.15 17.66
C VAL A 222 -13.37 -4.41 17.28
N TYR A 223 -12.78 -5.26 16.42
CA TYR A 223 -13.47 -6.37 15.75
C TYR A 223 -12.68 -7.69 15.78
N LYS A 224 -13.35 -8.83 15.56
CA LYS A 224 -12.94 -10.11 14.96
C LYS A 224 -14.16 -11.04 14.99
N ASP A 225 -14.23 -12.00 14.08
CA ASP A 225 -15.35 -12.95 13.88
C ASP A 225 -16.70 -12.34 13.42
N PHE A 226 -16.68 -11.16 12.82
CA PHE A 226 -17.86 -10.45 12.30
C PHE A 226 -18.10 -10.66 10.78
N PHE A 227 -17.39 -11.59 10.13
CA PHE A 227 -17.16 -11.51 8.68
C PHE A 227 -18.20 -12.19 7.79
N SER A 228 -18.90 -13.21 8.26
CA SER A 228 -20.03 -13.77 7.49
C SER A 228 -21.24 -12.82 7.48
N SER A 229 -21.39 -11.97 8.49
CA SER A 229 -22.51 -11.03 8.62
C SER A 229 -22.23 -9.64 8.02
N LEU A 230 -20.96 -9.24 7.87
CA LEU A 230 -20.57 -7.98 7.20
C LEU A 230 -20.72 -8.06 5.66
N LEU A 231 -20.68 -9.27 5.10
CA LEU A 231 -20.94 -9.55 3.68
C LEU A 231 -22.37 -9.18 3.29
N LEU A 232 -23.34 -9.66 4.09
CA LEU A 232 -24.75 -9.26 3.96
C LEU A 232 -24.89 -7.75 4.20
N PHE A 233 -24.12 -7.17 5.13
CA PHE A 233 -24.17 -5.75 5.46
C PHE A 233 -23.74 -4.84 4.30
N LEU A 234 -22.62 -5.13 3.61
CA LEU A 234 -22.18 -4.34 2.45
C LEU A 234 -23.18 -4.42 1.29
N CYS A 235 -23.70 -5.62 1.00
CA CYS A 235 -24.73 -5.79 -0.02
C CYS A 235 -26.05 -5.11 0.39
N LEU A 236 -26.53 -5.24 1.63
CA LEU A 236 -27.78 -4.65 2.09
C LEU A 236 -27.71 -3.13 2.26
N VAL A 237 -26.55 -2.57 2.62
CA VAL A 237 -26.38 -1.11 2.69
C VAL A 237 -26.21 -0.50 1.30
N GLU A 238 -25.51 -1.15 0.35
CA GLU A 238 -25.54 -0.73 -1.07
C GLU A 238 -26.97 -0.84 -1.65
N GLN A 239 -27.86 -1.63 -1.05
CA GLN A 239 -29.28 -1.77 -1.40
C GLN A 239 -30.26 -0.91 -0.54
N GLY A 240 -29.78 -0.10 0.40
CA GLY A 240 -30.59 0.92 1.09
C GLY A 240 -31.25 0.56 2.44
N TYR A 241 -30.84 -0.51 3.13
CA TYR A 241 -31.42 -0.90 4.43
C TYR A 241 -30.73 -0.24 5.65
N ASN A 242 -31.50 0.11 6.70
CA ASN A 242 -31.07 1.02 7.79
C ASN A 242 -30.82 0.41 9.19
N TYR A 243 -31.22 -0.83 9.47
CA TYR A 243 -31.09 -1.45 10.80
C TYR A 243 -30.61 -2.90 10.73
N LEU A 244 -29.75 -3.35 11.67
CA LEU A 244 -29.37 -4.76 11.78
C LEU A 244 -28.93 -5.18 13.19
N PHE A 245 -29.41 -6.36 13.62
CA PHE A 245 -28.95 -7.11 14.78
C PHE A 245 -28.08 -8.28 14.32
N CYS A 246 -26.93 -8.48 14.96
CA CYS A 246 -25.98 -9.54 14.61
C CYS A 246 -26.10 -10.69 15.63
N THR A 247 -26.70 -11.81 15.24
CA THR A 247 -26.70 -13.05 16.04
C THR A 247 -26.09 -14.20 15.27
N SER A 248 -25.39 -15.10 15.97
CA SER A 248 -24.57 -16.20 15.44
C SER A 248 -25.32 -17.32 14.69
N LYS A 249 -26.64 -17.18 14.48
CA LYS A 249 -27.47 -18.11 13.71
C LYS A 249 -28.47 -17.31 12.89
N PHE A 250 -28.34 -17.33 11.56
CA PHE A 250 -29.34 -16.75 10.67
C PHE A 250 -30.43 -17.77 10.34
N HIS A 251 -31.67 -17.46 10.72
CA HIS A 251 -32.89 -17.79 9.98
C HIS A 251 -33.50 -16.45 9.57
N LEU A 252 -33.68 -16.20 8.28
CA LEU A 252 -34.30 -14.97 7.77
C LEU A 252 -35.83 -15.10 7.83
N SER A 253 -36.50 -14.17 8.50
CA SER A 253 -37.86 -13.75 8.14
C SER A 253 -37.86 -12.25 7.87
N LEU A 254 -38.30 -11.86 6.69
CA LEU A 254 -38.47 -10.46 6.28
C LEU A 254 -39.72 -9.88 6.95
N HIS A 255 -39.59 -8.68 7.51
CA HIS A 255 -40.70 -7.77 7.83
C HIS A 255 -40.43 -6.43 7.18
#